data_AF-A0A966X2E3-F1
#
_entry.id   AF-A0A966X2E3-F1
#
_cell.length_a   1.000
_cell.length_b   1.000
_cell.length_c   1.000
_cell.angle_alpha   90.00
_cell.angle_beta   90.00
_cell.angle_gamma   90.00
#
_symmetry.space_group_name_H-M   'P 1'
#
loop_
_entity.id
_entity.type
_entity.pdbx_description
1 polymer ?
#
loop_
_entity_poly.entity_id
_entity_poly.type
_entity_poly.pdbx_seq_one_letter_code
_entity_poly.pdbx_strand_id
1 'polypeptide(L)'
;MKRYLTLALIFALTLAAGTVNGEPSHKDAIHLPAATGSKPGRTGQSSSKSSWETGIHHLQRGPLERQFRVHIPPTLESSTDVPLVLAFHGWGGNEHEFLKHRVVTEELDRRGWILIAPLGLGPEDGKRFRPSWSFSGSTTGLAGPSANQVSGPGGPLTICDEALTPDYTYPSCHSIAKSTCSWTHCLDDDIDFVLALIEEAKKRLPIDPDRIFAVGGSNGGMFTW
;
A
#
# COMPACT_ATOMS: atom_id res chain seq x y z
N MET A 1 37.84 54.32 -7.47
CA MET A 1 37.83 54.19 -8.94
C MET A 1 38.48 52.88 -9.34
N LYS A 2 37.70 51.88 -9.74
CA LYS A 2 37.98 50.84 -10.75
C LYS A 2 36.75 49.93 -10.79
N ARG A 3 36.05 50.00 -11.92
CA ARG A 3 34.80 49.31 -12.23
C ARG A 3 35.15 47.86 -12.60
N TYR A 4 34.54 46.88 -11.95
CA TYR A 4 34.63 45.48 -12.40
C TYR A 4 33.52 45.23 -13.41
N LEU A 5 33.95 44.79 -14.58
CA LEU A 5 33.19 44.56 -15.80
C LEU A 5 32.44 43.22 -15.68
N THR A 6 31.12 43.27 -15.81
CA THR A 6 30.23 42.11 -15.88
C THR A 6 30.50 41.34 -17.17
N LEU A 7 31.09 40.15 -17.08
CA LEU A 7 31.22 39.22 -18.22
C LEU A 7 30.04 38.23 -18.17
N ALA A 8 29.01 38.49 -18.95
CA ALA A 8 27.93 37.55 -19.18
C ALA A 8 28.39 36.52 -20.22
N LEU A 9 28.68 35.29 -19.79
CA LEU A 9 28.88 34.15 -20.70
C LEU A 9 27.51 33.71 -21.22
N ILE A 10 27.24 34.01 -22.49
CA ILE A 10 26.07 33.48 -23.21
C ILE A 10 26.45 32.08 -23.68
N PHE A 11 25.93 31.05 -23.01
CA PHE A 11 25.93 29.68 -23.54
C PHE A 11 24.77 29.56 -24.54
N ALA A 12 25.08 29.57 -25.83
CA ALA A 12 24.14 29.20 -26.87
C ALA A 12 23.99 27.67 -26.87
N LEU A 13 22.93 27.17 -26.22
CA LEU A 13 22.54 25.77 -26.32
C LEU A 13 21.65 25.60 -27.56
N THR A 14 22.19 24.94 -28.58
CA THR A 14 21.44 24.51 -29.77
C THR A 14 20.31 23.55 -29.36
N LEU A 15 19.06 23.94 -29.61
CA LEU A 15 17.89 23.04 -29.57
C LEU A 15 18.01 22.04 -30.72
N ALA A 16 18.40 20.80 -30.41
CA ALA A 16 18.07 19.67 -31.25
C ALA A 16 16.67 19.18 -30.85
N ALA A 17 15.69 19.45 -31.71
CA ALA A 17 14.35 18.88 -31.60
C ALA A 17 14.43 17.36 -31.89
N GLY A 18 14.64 16.58 -30.83
CA GLY A 18 14.47 15.13 -30.84
C GLY A 18 13.02 14.81 -30.48
N THR A 19 12.26 14.30 -31.45
CA THR A 19 10.93 13.73 -31.23
C THR A 19 11.07 12.46 -30.38
N VAL A 20 10.78 12.55 -29.08
CA VAL A 20 10.57 11.36 -28.25
C VAL A 20 9.12 10.92 -28.43
N ASN A 21 8.99 9.78 -29.07
CA ASN A 21 7.75 9.06 -29.27
C ASN A 21 7.16 8.63 -27.91
N GLY A 22 5.87 8.95 -27.74
CA GLY A 22 4.86 8.28 -26.90
C GLY A 22 5.29 7.57 -25.61
N GLU A 23 4.90 8.15 -24.48
CA GLU A 23 4.59 7.38 -23.27
C GLU A 23 3.62 6.24 -23.61
N PRO A 24 3.89 4.99 -23.19
CA PRO A 24 2.84 3.98 -23.14
C PRO A 24 1.91 4.35 -21.99
N SER A 25 0.74 4.87 -22.34
CA SER A 25 -0.43 4.94 -21.48
C SER A 25 -0.68 3.56 -20.87
N HIS A 26 -0.39 3.37 -19.57
CA HIS A 26 -0.89 2.23 -18.80
C HIS A 26 -2.41 2.35 -18.64
N LYS A 27 -3.13 1.94 -19.69
CA LYS A 27 -4.58 1.79 -19.73
C LYS A 27 -4.93 0.43 -20.31
N ASP A 28 -4.38 -0.63 -19.73
CA ASP A 28 -4.84 -1.99 -20.00
C ASP A 28 -5.05 -2.70 -18.65
N ALA A 29 -5.97 -2.15 -17.86
CA ALA A 29 -6.65 -2.93 -16.83
C ALA A 29 -7.55 -3.95 -17.55
N ILE A 30 -7.41 -5.22 -17.18
CA ILE A 30 -8.20 -6.33 -17.72
C ILE A 30 -9.70 -6.02 -17.57
N HIS A 31 -10.39 -5.84 -18.70
CA HIS A 31 -11.82 -5.50 -18.77
C HIS A 31 -12.67 -6.78 -18.75
N LEU A 32 -13.38 -7.02 -17.66
CA LEU A 32 -14.39 -8.09 -17.55
C LEU A 32 -15.77 -7.58 -18.01
N PRO A 33 -16.62 -8.41 -18.64
CA PRO A 33 -17.85 -7.96 -19.29
C PRO A 33 -18.93 -7.53 -18.29
N ALA A 34 -19.64 -6.45 -18.65
CA ALA A 34 -20.72 -5.86 -17.88
C ALA A 34 -21.98 -6.74 -17.86
N ALA A 35 -22.53 -6.98 -16.66
CA ALA A 35 -23.86 -7.56 -16.50
C ALA A 35 -24.93 -6.46 -16.58
N THR A 36 -25.92 -6.69 -17.45
CA THR A 36 -27.05 -5.82 -17.77
C THR A 36 -28.02 -5.66 -16.59
N GLY A 37 -28.52 -4.44 -16.41
CA GLY A 37 -29.31 -4.05 -15.25
C GLY A 37 -30.79 -4.47 -15.26
N SER A 38 -31.39 -4.30 -14.08
CA SER A 38 -32.80 -3.94 -13.91
C SER A 38 -32.98 -3.19 -12.59
N LYS A 39 -33.72 -2.08 -12.65
CA LYS A 39 -34.39 -1.36 -11.54
C LYS A 39 -35.89 -1.34 -11.88
N PRO A 40 -36.85 -1.06 -10.96
CA PRO A 40 -36.68 -0.45 -9.63
C PRO A 40 -37.53 -1.06 -8.49
N GLY A 41 -37.27 -0.63 -7.26
CA GLY A 41 -38.21 -0.70 -6.14
C GLY A 41 -37.80 0.27 -5.04
N ARG A 42 -38.45 1.44 -4.98
CA ARG A 42 -38.33 2.39 -3.87
C ARG A 42 -39.30 1.94 -2.77
N THR A 43 -38.77 1.48 -1.65
CA THR A 43 -39.45 1.51 -0.36
C THR A 43 -38.47 2.10 0.66
N GLY A 44 -38.96 3.04 1.47
CA GLY A 44 -38.15 3.77 2.43
C GLY A 44 -37.51 2.83 3.45
N GLN A 45 -36.17 2.86 3.51
CA GLN A 45 -35.43 2.42 4.66
C GLN A 45 -34.59 3.60 5.13
N SER A 46 -34.92 4.09 6.33
CA SER A 46 -33.94 4.77 7.18
C SER A 46 -32.82 3.77 7.42
N SER A 47 -31.81 3.77 6.54
CA SER A 47 -30.63 2.93 6.70
C SER A 47 -29.84 3.48 7.88
N SER A 48 -29.98 2.90 9.07
CA SER A 48 -28.88 2.96 10.01
C SER A 48 -27.69 2.33 9.28
N LYS A 49 -26.66 3.13 9.00
CA LYS A 49 -25.40 2.58 8.49
C LYS A 49 -24.95 1.59 9.57
N SER A 50 -24.80 0.31 9.22
CA SER A 50 -24.21 -0.65 10.16
C SER A 50 -22.77 -0.24 10.38
N SER A 51 -22.48 0.22 11.59
CA SER A 51 -21.12 0.48 12.05
C SER A 51 -20.34 -0.83 12.02
N TRP A 52 -19.03 -0.75 11.74
CA TRP A 52 -18.17 -1.91 11.97
C TRP A 52 -18.06 -2.17 13.47
N GLU A 53 -17.84 -3.44 13.83
CA GLU A 53 -17.56 -3.90 15.19
C GLU A 53 -16.09 -4.34 15.29
N THR A 54 -15.58 -4.57 16.50
CA THR A 54 -14.29 -5.24 16.67
C THR A 54 -14.32 -6.63 16.03
N GLY A 55 -13.38 -6.92 15.12
CA GLY A 55 -13.38 -8.19 14.40
C GLY A 55 -12.81 -8.11 13.00
N ILE A 56 -13.01 -9.18 12.23
CA ILE A 56 -12.58 -9.28 10.83
C ILE A 56 -13.68 -8.75 9.92
N HIS A 57 -13.27 -7.93 8.95
CA HIS A 57 -14.12 -7.33 7.94
C HIS A 57 -13.47 -7.44 6.57
N HIS A 58 -14.26 -7.19 5.53
CA HIS A 58 -13.84 -7.30 4.14
C HIS A 58 -14.26 -6.05 3.36
N LEU A 59 -13.42 -5.64 2.41
CA LEU A 59 -13.68 -4.54 1.49
C LEU A 59 -13.41 -4.99 0.06
N GLN A 60 -14.42 -4.88 -0.80
CA GLN A 60 -14.28 -5.22 -2.22
C GLN A 60 -13.50 -4.13 -2.97
N ARG A 61 -12.43 -4.52 -3.68
CA ARG A 61 -11.60 -3.68 -4.55
C ARG A 61 -11.46 -4.35 -5.92
N GLY A 62 -12.37 -4.02 -6.85
CA GLY A 62 -12.40 -4.66 -8.17
C GLY A 62 -12.62 -6.18 -8.02
N PRO A 63 -11.74 -7.04 -8.58
CA PRO A 63 -11.85 -8.48 -8.41
C PRO A 63 -11.36 -8.99 -7.03
N LEU A 64 -10.68 -8.14 -6.25
CA LEU A 64 -10.07 -8.53 -4.98
C LEU A 64 -11.01 -8.27 -3.80
N GLU A 65 -11.16 -9.25 -2.92
CA GLU A 65 -11.73 -9.05 -1.59
C GLU A 65 -10.60 -8.82 -0.59
N ARG A 66 -10.55 -7.64 0.04
CA ARG A 66 -9.48 -7.26 0.96
C ARG A 66 -9.93 -7.44 2.41
N GLN A 67 -9.27 -8.35 3.12
CA GLN A 67 -9.53 -8.60 4.55
C GLN A 67 -8.79 -7.58 5.43
N PHE A 68 -9.41 -7.19 6.55
CA PHE A 68 -8.77 -6.38 7.58
C PHE A 68 -9.40 -6.66 8.94
N ARG A 69 -8.67 -6.38 10.02
CA ARG A 69 -9.15 -6.47 11.40
C ARG A 69 -9.35 -5.09 11.99
N VAL A 70 -10.49 -4.87 12.62
CA VAL A 70 -10.80 -3.65 13.37
C VAL A 70 -10.70 -3.96 14.86
N HIS A 71 -10.02 -3.09 15.61
CA HIS A 71 -10.06 -3.03 17.07
C HIS A 71 -10.71 -1.73 17.51
N ILE A 72 -11.87 -1.85 18.15
CA ILE A 72 -12.61 -0.77 18.78
C ILE A 72 -12.51 -0.94 20.29
N PRO A 73 -12.03 0.08 21.03
CA PRO A 73 -12.01 0.02 22.49
C PRO A 73 -13.39 -0.30 23.07
N PRO A 74 -13.49 -1.22 24.05
CA PRO A 74 -14.78 -1.65 24.60
C PRO A 74 -15.52 -0.53 25.34
N THR A 75 -14.80 0.51 25.76
CA THR A 75 -15.34 1.70 26.44
C THR A 75 -15.53 2.89 25.50
N LEU A 76 -15.44 2.68 24.17
CA LEU A 76 -15.60 3.78 23.22
C LEU A 76 -17.06 4.22 23.16
N GLU A 77 -17.31 5.45 23.58
CA GLU A 77 -18.61 6.09 23.45
C GLU A 77 -18.81 6.61 22.02
N SER A 78 -19.99 6.34 21.44
CA SER A 78 -20.32 6.62 20.04
C SER A 78 -20.36 8.12 19.66
N SER A 79 -20.27 9.03 20.63
CA SER A 79 -20.49 10.47 20.46
C SER A 79 -19.23 11.29 20.17
N THR A 80 -18.04 10.67 20.12
CA THR A 80 -16.77 11.40 19.94
C THR A 80 -15.95 10.81 18.79
N ASP A 81 -15.52 11.67 17.87
CA ASP A 81 -14.57 11.29 16.83
C ASP A 81 -13.18 11.02 17.44
N VAL A 82 -12.61 9.86 17.11
CA VAL A 82 -11.36 9.36 17.69
C VAL A 82 -10.30 9.11 16.63
N PRO A 83 -9.01 9.08 17.03
CA PRO A 83 -7.93 8.75 16.11
C PRO A 83 -8.04 7.35 15.53
N LEU A 84 -7.54 7.23 14.30
CA LEU A 84 -7.35 5.96 13.63
C LEU A 84 -5.86 5.65 13.51
N VAL A 85 -5.49 4.42 13.83
CA VAL A 85 -4.17 3.85 13.50
C VAL A 85 -4.35 2.75 12.46
N LEU A 86 -3.64 2.85 11.34
CA LEU A 86 -3.45 1.77 10.38
C LEU A 86 -2.17 1.01 10.72
N ALA A 87 -2.26 -0.32 10.85
CA ALA A 87 -1.14 -1.16 11.24
C ALA A 87 -0.81 -2.22 10.17
N PHE A 88 0.34 -2.05 9.51
CA PHE A 88 0.77 -2.87 8.37
C PHE A 88 1.80 -3.92 8.80
N HIS A 89 1.42 -5.19 8.69
CA HIS A 89 2.25 -6.33 9.07
C HIS A 89 3.50 -6.49 8.18
N GLY A 90 4.52 -7.19 8.67
CA GLY A 90 5.70 -7.54 7.90
C GLY A 90 5.45 -8.60 6.82
N TRP A 91 6.46 -8.88 6.00
CA TRP A 91 6.33 -9.87 4.93
C TRP A 91 5.98 -11.26 5.49
N GLY A 92 4.91 -11.86 4.99
CA GLY A 92 4.37 -13.13 5.50
C GLY A 92 3.55 -13.03 6.79
N GLY A 93 3.35 -11.82 7.31
CA GLY A 93 2.49 -11.52 8.44
C GLY A 93 0.99 -11.57 8.10
N ASN A 94 0.18 -11.06 9.02
CA ASN A 94 -1.28 -10.98 8.87
C ASN A 94 -1.89 -9.87 9.75
N GLU A 95 -3.22 -9.72 9.70
CA GLU A 95 -4.00 -8.73 10.43
C GLU A 95 -3.98 -8.89 11.97
N HIS A 96 -3.36 -9.96 12.49
CA HIS A 96 -3.17 -10.17 13.92
C HIS A 96 -1.80 -9.73 14.42
N GLU A 97 -0.85 -9.41 13.54
CA GLU A 97 0.56 -9.24 13.91
C GLU A 97 0.77 -8.22 15.04
N PHE A 98 0.07 -7.08 14.98
CA PHE A 98 0.10 -6.07 16.04
C PHE A 98 -0.91 -6.39 17.16
N LEU A 99 -2.13 -6.77 16.80
CA LEU A 99 -3.25 -6.94 17.74
C LEU A 99 -3.12 -8.17 18.66
N LYS A 100 -2.20 -9.10 18.40
CA LYS A 100 -1.87 -10.20 19.31
C LYS A 100 -1.07 -9.74 20.54
N HIS A 101 -0.49 -8.55 20.51
CA HIS A 101 0.32 -8.01 21.60
C HIS A 101 -0.55 -7.19 22.56
N ARG A 102 -0.67 -7.65 23.81
CA ARG A 102 -1.47 -6.97 24.84
C ARG A 102 -1.13 -5.50 25.02
N VAL A 103 0.16 -5.15 24.96
CA VAL A 103 0.59 -3.75 25.09
C VAL A 103 -0.03 -2.84 24.04
N VAL A 104 -0.27 -3.35 22.82
CA VAL A 104 -0.93 -2.59 21.75
C VAL A 104 -2.41 -2.41 22.07
N THR A 105 -3.13 -3.49 22.38
CA THR A 105 -4.57 -3.42 22.66
C THR A 105 -4.87 -2.61 23.92
N GLU A 106 -4.07 -2.77 24.98
CA GLU A 106 -4.24 -2.01 26.23
C GLU A 106 -3.99 -0.51 26.04
N GLU A 107 -3.02 -0.13 25.20
CA GLU A 107 -2.77 1.28 24.90
C GLU A 107 -3.86 1.89 24.01
N LEU A 108 -4.40 1.15 23.05
CA LEU A 108 -5.56 1.58 22.25
C LEU A 108 -6.78 1.79 23.16
N ASP A 109 -7.04 0.84 24.06
CA ASP A 109 -8.16 0.90 24.99
C ASP A 109 -8.04 2.07 25.95
N ARG A 110 -6.85 2.25 26.56
CA ARG A 110 -6.56 3.35 27.49
C ARG A 110 -6.69 4.73 26.83
N ARG A 111 -6.40 4.83 25.53
CA ARG A 111 -6.45 6.09 24.78
C ARG A 111 -7.79 6.33 24.09
N GLY A 112 -8.62 5.31 23.95
CA GLY A 112 -9.85 5.36 23.17
C GLY A 112 -9.58 5.47 21.67
N TRP A 113 -8.52 4.84 21.16
CA TRP A 113 -8.15 4.93 19.73
C TRP A 113 -8.57 3.67 18.98
N ILE A 114 -9.01 3.84 17.74
CA ILE A 114 -9.36 2.72 16.86
C ILE A 114 -8.11 2.28 16.09
N LEU A 115 -7.91 0.98 15.95
CA LEU A 115 -6.89 0.42 15.06
C LEU A 115 -7.54 -0.42 13.97
N ILE A 116 -7.09 -0.23 12.73
CA ILE A 116 -7.42 -1.10 11.59
C ILE A 116 -6.11 -1.74 11.12
N ALA A 117 -6.04 -3.07 11.14
CA ALA A 117 -4.91 -3.86 10.67
C ALA A 117 -5.30 -4.57 9.37
N PRO A 118 -4.91 -4.07 8.20
CA PRO A 118 -5.28 -4.71 6.94
C PRO A 118 -4.38 -5.92 6.65
N LEU A 119 -4.91 -6.89 5.89
CA LEU A 119 -4.14 -8.02 5.37
C LEU A 119 -3.58 -7.67 3.99
N GLY A 120 -2.25 -7.82 3.83
CA GLY A 120 -1.55 -7.63 2.56
C GLY A 120 -1.87 -8.74 1.56
N LEU A 121 -1.52 -8.53 0.30
CA LEU A 121 -1.79 -9.53 -0.73
C LEU A 121 -0.70 -10.59 -0.77
N GLY A 122 -1.15 -11.85 -0.83
CA GLY A 122 -0.29 -12.99 -1.11
C GLY A 122 -0.17 -13.24 -2.62
N PRO A 123 0.32 -14.42 -3.03
CA PRO A 123 0.10 -14.96 -4.36
C PRO A 123 -1.40 -15.28 -4.50
N GLU A 124 -2.09 -14.18 -4.75
CA GLU A 124 -3.47 -13.88 -5.12
C GLU A 124 -4.63 -14.51 -4.33
N ASP A 125 -4.60 -15.76 -3.86
CA ASP A 125 -5.80 -16.39 -3.24
C ASP A 125 -5.62 -17.90 -2.92
N GLY A 126 -4.48 -18.24 -2.30
CA GLY A 126 -4.48 -19.38 -1.37
C GLY A 126 -3.55 -20.55 -1.63
N LYS A 127 -2.35 -20.35 -2.20
CA LYS A 127 -1.35 -21.45 -2.27
C LYS A 127 0.10 -21.13 -1.85
N ARG A 128 0.48 -19.88 -1.57
CA ARG A 128 1.71 -19.59 -0.80
C ARG A 128 1.44 -18.50 0.25
N PHE A 129 1.75 -18.77 1.50
CA PHE A 129 1.37 -17.93 2.64
C PHE A 129 2.37 -16.78 2.85
N ARG A 130 2.49 -15.87 1.89
CA ARG A 130 3.32 -14.67 2.06
C ARG A 130 2.56 -13.38 1.73
N PRO A 131 1.55 -12.99 2.53
CA PRO A 131 0.98 -11.65 2.45
C PRO A 131 2.08 -10.59 2.47
N SER A 132 1.98 -9.60 1.60
CA SER A 132 2.96 -8.53 1.46
C SER A 132 2.28 -7.24 1.02
N TRP A 133 3.02 -6.15 1.10
CA TRP A 133 2.65 -4.84 0.59
C TRP A 133 3.59 -4.46 -0.55
N SER A 134 3.01 -4.01 -1.64
CA SER A 134 3.74 -3.37 -2.74
C SER A 134 4.00 -1.89 -2.43
N PHE A 135 5.20 -1.42 -2.75
CA PHE A 135 5.60 -0.01 -2.63
C PHE A 135 6.56 0.34 -3.76
N SER A 136 6.82 1.62 -3.97
CA SER A 136 7.64 2.08 -5.09
C SER A 136 9.01 1.39 -5.11
N GLY A 137 9.31 0.67 -6.19
CA GLY A 137 10.54 -0.08 -6.38
C GLY A 137 10.56 -1.51 -5.83
N SER A 138 9.59 -1.94 -5.04
CA SER A 138 9.57 -3.30 -4.46
C SER A 138 9.23 -4.40 -5.46
N THR A 139 8.51 -4.05 -6.53
CA THR A 139 7.87 -4.96 -7.49
C THR A 139 8.79 -5.46 -8.60
N THR A 140 9.99 -4.86 -8.74
CA THR A 140 10.89 -5.18 -9.86
C THR A 140 11.99 -6.18 -9.49
N GLY A 141 12.16 -6.51 -8.20
CA GLY A 141 13.29 -7.29 -7.72
C GLY A 141 14.65 -6.56 -7.78
N LEU A 142 14.67 -5.32 -8.27
CA LEU A 142 15.83 -4.43 -8.21
C LEU A 142 15.75 -3.61 -6.93
N ALA A 143 16.72 -3.77 -6.02
CA ALA A 143 16.76 -2.93 -4.84
C ALA A 143 17.06 -1.46 -5.24
N GLY A 144 16.11 -0.56 -5.00
CA GLY A 144 16.30 0.89 -5.02
C GLY A 144 16.51 1.55 -6.41
N PRO A 145 16.46 2.90 -6.47
CA PRO A 145 16.50 3.66 -7.72
C PRO A 145 17.83 3.58 -8.51
N SER A 146 18.81 2.76 -8.07
CA SER A 146 20.07 2.53 -8.78
C SER A 146 20.96 1.40 -8.21
N ALA A 147 20.49 0.47 -7.36
CA ALA A 147 21.40 -0.24 -6.44
C ALA A 147 21.94 -1.63 -6.86
N ASN A 148 22.04 -1.93 -8.16
CA ASN A 148 23.10 -2.87 -8.63
C ASN A 148 24.35 -2.11 -9.12
N GLN A 149 24.45 -0.79 -8.87
CA GLN A 149 25.57 0.06 -9.29
C GLN A 149 26.32 0.72 -8.12
N VAL A 150 26.16 0.25 -6.87
CA VAL A 150 27.09 0.68 -5.80
C VAL A 150 28.37 -0.15 -5.93
N SER A 151 29.28 0.33 -6.78
CA SER A 151 30.64 -0.19 -6.91
C SER A 151 31.46 0.19 -5.66
N GLY A 152 31.58 -0.72 -4.70
CA GLY A 152 32.59 -0.67 -3.64
C GLY A 152 33.80 -1.55 -3.99
N PRO A 153 34.93 -1.46 -3.25
CA PRO A 153 36.05 -2.37 -3.44
C PRO A 153 35.60 -3.80 -3.08
N GLY A 154 35.22 -4.58 -4.09
CA GLY A 154 34.58 -5.90 -3.95
C GLY A 154 33.54 -6.25 -5.03
N GLY A 155 33.14 -5.33 -5.90
CA GLY A 155 32.09 -5.55 -6.92
C GLY A 155 30.72 -5.03 -6.48
N PRO A 156 29.66 -5.15 -7.32
CA PRO A 156 28.31 -4.78 -6.89
C PRO A 156 27.93 -5.62 -5.67
N LEU A 157 27.52 -4.96 -4.59
CA LEU A 157 26.87 -5.65 -3.48
C LEU A 157 25.49 -6.09 -3.94
N THR A 158 25.43 -7.23 -4.64
CA THR A 158 24.15 -7.78 -5.09
C THR A 158 23.41 -8.27 -3.85
N ILE A 159 22.41 -7.53 -3.38
CA ILE A 159 21.50 -7.95 -2.31
C ILE A 159 20.76 -9.26 -2.71
N CYS A 160 20.64 -9.49 -4.02
CA CYS A 160 20.02 -10.65 -4.64
C CYS A 160 21.07 -11.44 -5.45
N ASP A 161 21.38 -12.66 -5.03
CA ASP A 161 22.06 -13.63 -5.88
C ASP A 161 21.04 -14.68 -6.32
N GLU A 162 20.57 -14.62 -7.57
CA GLU A 162 19.53 -15.52 -8.09
C GLU A 162 19.95 -17.00 -8.08
N ALA A 163 21.26 -17.31 -8.04
CA ALA A 163 21.75 -18.68 -7.95
C ALA A 163 21.64 -19.25 -6.53
N LEU A 164 21.62 -18.38 -5.51
CA LEU A 164 21.59 -18.76 -4.10
C LEU A 164 20.27 -18.41 -3.40
N THR A 165 19.43 -17.60 -4.05
CA THR A 165 18.19 -17.08 -3.46
C THR A 165 16.98 -17.87 -3.98
N PRO A 166 16.08 -18.34 -3.09
CA PRO A 166 14.82 -18.96 -3.52
C PRO A 166 14.01 -18.03 -4.42
N ASP A 167 13.26 -18.60 -5.36
CA ASP A 167 12.34 -17.82 -6.17
C ASP A 167 11.19 -17.27 -5.33
N TYR A 168 11.23 -15.95 -5.10
CA TYR A 168 10.25 -15.19 -4.35
C TYR A 168 9.19 -14.56 -5.25
N THR A 169 9.31 -14.69 -6.57
CA THR A 169 8.43 -14.05 -7.54
C THR A 169 6.96 -14.42 -7.31
N TYR A 170 6.13 -13.40 -7.14
CA TYR A 170 4.69 -13.57 -7.03
C TYR A 170 4.08 -13.76 -8.43
N PRO A 171 2.96 -14.49 -8.58
CA PRO A 171 2.26 -14.60 -9.87
C PRO A 171 1.96 -13.25 -10.52
N SER A 172 1.55 -12.26 -9.74
CA SER A 172 1.34 -10.87 -10.19
C SER A 172 2.59 -10.22 -10.81
N CYS A 173 3.77 -10.74 -10.52
CA CYS A 173 5.05 -10.18 -10.94
C CYS A 173 5.63 -10.84 -12.19
N HIS A 174 4.98 -11.84 -12.80
CA HIS A 174 5.57 -12.65 -13.88
C HIS A 174 6.07 -11.82 -15.09
N SER A 175 5.44 -10.69 -15.38
CA SER A 175 5.84 -9.77 -16.46
C SER A 175 6.51 -8.48 -15.97
N ILE A 176 6.72 -8.33 -14.65
CA ILE A 176 7.17 -7.09 -14.00
C ILE A 176 8.53 -7.29 -13.32
N ALA A 177 8.72 -8.41 -12.62
CA ALA A 177 9.96 -8.72 -11.92
C ALA A 177 11.10 -8.95 -12.92
N LYS A 178 12.24 -8.31 -12.65
CA LYS A 178 13.48 -8.45 -13.44
C LYS A 178 14.43 -9.49 -12.86
N SER A 179 14.13 -10.00 -11.66
CA SER A 179 14.86 -11.05 -10.96
C SER A 179 13.91 -11.91 -10.12
N THR A 180 14.35 -13.10 -9.74
CA THR A 180 13.61 -14.00 -8.84
C THR A 180 13.52 -13.49 -7.40
N CYS A 181 14.20 -12.38 -7.08
CA CYS A 181 14.21 -11.78 -5.75
C CYS A 181 13.10 -10.76 -5.52
N SER A 182 12.15 -10.59 -6.45
CA SER A 182 10.98 -9.75 -6.21
C SER A 182 10.10 -10.37 -5.12
N TRP A 183 10.22 -9.86 -3.90
CA TRP A 183 9.64 -10.48 -2.71
C TRP A 183 8.31 -9.86 -2.27
N THR A 184 7.74 -8.91 -3.02
CA THR A 184 6.37 -8.42 -2.82
C THR A 184 5.49 -8.74 -4.04
N HIS A 185 4.16 -8.73 -3.89
CA HIS A 185 3.26 -8.74 -5.04
C HIS A 185 3.42 -7.47 -5.91
N CYS A 186 2.93 -7.51 -7.15
CA CYS A 186 3.10 -6.43 -8.14
C CYS A 186 1.78 -5.82 -8.65
N LEU A 187 0.70 -5.93 -7.88
CA LEU A 187 -0.63 -5.44 -8.28
C LEU A 187 -0.81 -3.92 -8.19
N ASP A 188 0.16 -3.19 -7.60
CA ASP A 188 0.16 -1.72 -7.44
C ASP A 188 -1.20 -1.14 -6.99
N ASP A 189 -1.89 -1.83 -6.08
CA ASP A 189 -3.24 -1.48 -5.63
C ASP A 189 -3.32 -1.12 -4.14
N ASP A 190 -2.24 -1.31 -3.37
CA ASP A 190 -2.30 -1.18 -1.91
C ASP A 190 -2.59 0.24 -1.43
N ILE A 191 -2.03 1.25 -2.09
CA ILE A 191 -2.33 2.65 -1.76
C ILE A 191 -3.81 2.95 -2.03
N ASP A 192 -4.32 2.53 -3.18
CA ASP A 192 -5.74 2.70 -3.54
C ASP A 192 -6.67 1.94 -2.59
N PHE A 193 -6.26 0.75 -2.13
CA PHE A 193 -6.98 -0.01 -1.12
C PHE A 193 -6.99 0.73 0.22
N VAL A 194 -5.84 1.21 0.71
CA VAL A 194 -5.74 1.91 1.99
C VAL A 194 -6.54 3.20 2.00
N LEU A 195 -6.49 3.98 0.92
CA LEU A 195 -7.31 5.19 0.76
C LEU A 195 -8.81 4.85 0.78
N ALA A 196 -9.22 3.80 0.06
CA ALA A 196 -10.62 3.35 0.09
C ALA A 196 -11.05 2.84 1.48
N LEU A 197 -10.15 2.16 2.20
CA LEU A 197 -10.39 1.65 3.55
C LEU A 197 -10.58 2.79 4.55
N ILE A 198 -9.77 3.84 4.49
CA ILE A 198 -9.91 5.06 5.31
C ILE A 198 -11.27 5.70 5.05
N GLU A 199 -11.64 5.89 3.78
CA GLU A 199 -12.91 6.53 3.43
C GLU A 199 -14.12 5.69 3.86
N GLU A 200 -14.02 4.37 3.82
CA GLU A 200 -15.09 3.50 4.33
C GLU A 200 -15.13 3.48 5.87
N ALA A 201 -13.98 3.50 6.54
CA ALA A 201 -13.89 3.61 8.00
C ALA A 201 -14.58 4.88 8.51
N LYS A 202 -14.32 6.04 7.89
CA LYS A 202 -14.95 7.32 8.22
C LYS A 202 -16.48 7.31 8.08
N LYS A 203 -17.05 6.44 7.25
CA LYS A 203 -18.51 6.32 7.09
C LYS A 203 -19.16 5.43 8.15
N ARG A 204 -18.37 4.57 8.82
CA ARG A 204 -18.85 3.47 9.66
C ARG A 204 -18.39 3.55 11.11
N LEU A 205 -17.37 4.35 11.39
CA LEU A 205 -16.76 4.52 12.69
C LEU A 205 -16.59 6.03 12.97
N PRO A 206 -16.60 6.46 14.25
CA PRO A 206 -16.41 7.86 14.62
C PRO A 206 -14.92 8.22 14.49
N ILE A 207 -14.43 8.38 13.26
CA ILE A 207 -13.01 8.67 12.99
C ILE A 207 -12.81 10.16 12.81
N ASP A 208 -11.85 10.71 13.56
CA ASP A 208 -11.36 12.06 13.34
C ASP A 208 -10.46 12.10 12.10
N PRO A 209 -10.86 12.80 11.01
CA PRO A 209 -10.12 12.82 9.77
C PRO A 209 -8.76 13.50 9.87
N ASP A 210 -8.52 14.33 10.89
CA ASP A 210 -7.27 15.04 11.10
C ASP A 210 -6.28 14.24 11.96
N ARG A 211 -6.69 13.05 12.46
CA ARG A 211 -5.87 12.18 13.32
C ARG A 211 -5.84 10.74 12.81
N ILE A 212 -5.33 10.58 11.59
CA ILE A 212 -5.10 9.29 10.95
C ILE A 212 -3.58 9.03 10.91
N PHE A 213 -3.16 7.94 11.56
CA PHE A 213 -1.76 7.55 11.67
C PHE A 213 -1.54 6.19 10.99
N ALA A 214 -0.30 5.94 10.56
CA ALA A 214 0.13 4.67 10.01
C ALA A 214 1.38 4.17 10.74
N VAL A 215 1.46 2.86 10.95
CA VAL A 215 2.62 2.16 11.47
C VAL A 215 2.80 0.86 10.72
N GLY A 216 4.04 0.40 10.56
CA GLY A 216 4.30 -0.91 10.02
C GLY A 216 5.63 -1.50 10.45
N GLY A 217 5.71 -2.82 10.36
CA GLY A 217 6.93 -3.59 10.66
C GLY A 217 7.56 -4.12 9.39
N SER A 218 8.88 -4.03 9.23
CA SER A 218 9.61 -4.61 8.08
C SER A 218 9.00 -4.17 6.73
N ASN A 219 8.45 -5.07 5.92
CA ASN A 219 7.70 -4.76 4.69
C ASN A 219 6.58 -3.72 4.89
N GLY A 220 5.77 -3.85 5.94
CA GLY A 220 4.75 -2.86 6.26
C GLY A 220 5.36 -1.53 6.70
N GLY A 221 6.55 -1.55 7.29
CA GLY A 221 7.33 -0.35 7.60
C GLY A 221 7.83 0.35 6.34
N MET A 222 8.32 -0.41 5.35
CA MET A 222 8.69 0.11 4.03
C MET A 222 7.47 0.66 3.28
N PHE A 223 6.32 0.02 3.40
CA PHE A 223 5.07 0.51 2.82
C PHE A 223 4.57 1.82 3.44
N THR A 224 4.90 2.07 4.71
CA THR A 224 4.53 3.30 5.41
C THR A 224 5.45 4.49 5.05
N TRP A 225 6.61 4.25 4.44
CA TRP A 225 7.66 5.25 4.18
C TRP A 225 7.63 5.78 2.75
#